data_AF-A0A739U4L9-F1
#
_entry.id   AF-A0A739U4L9-F1
#
_cell.length_a   1.000
_cell.length_b   1.000
_cell.length_c   1.000
_cell.angle_alpha   90.00
_cell.angle_beta   90.00
_cell.angle_gamma   90.00
#
_symmetry.space_group_name_H-M   'P 1'
#
loop_
_entity.id
_entity.type
_entity.pdbx_description
1 polymer ?
#
loop_
_entity_poly.entity_id
_entity_poly.type
_entity_poly.pdbx_seq_one_letter_code
_entity_poly.pdbx_strand_id
1 'polypeptide(L)'
;RKIPEFTIKSLVVLDGDVALDNSDNAKKAKKERSLCLLPSILPPDQMIFEFLYNLPPDDTYWNNKNRFTKAVFMKITKDIITTLKIGNHPIDLQHSIENYKKSNKNYGGVVRKLFKDFVHTPEFLAQVKGRVKDNPYRYWVEKHPVESDNFKHELIKNLKIIMTNGHGVDSATITSYLSGN
;
A
#
# COMPACT_ATOMS: atom_id res chain seq x y z
N ARG A 1 -16.12 23.36 -4.06
CA ARG A 1 -15.32 24.21 -4.97
C ARG A 1 -14.27 23.30 -5.61
N LYS A 2 -14.12 23.26 -6.94
CA LYS A 2 -13.07 22.46 -7.59
C LYS A 2 -11.75 23.23 -7.49
N ILE A 3 -10.76 22.65 -6.81
CA ILE A 3 -9.43 23.23 -6.65
C ILE A 3 -8.57 22.66 -7.78
N PRO A 4 -8.09 23.48 -8.74
CA PRO A 4 -7.34 23.01 -9.91
C PRO A 4 -6.17 22.09 -9.56
N GLU A 5 -5.52 22.34 -8.43
CA GLU A 5 -4.43 21.54 -7.87
C GLU A 5 -4.84 20.09 -7.63
N PHE A 6 -6.09 19.83 -7.24
CA PHE A 6 -6.58 18.47 -6.96
C PHE A 6 -7.33 17.85 -8.14
N THR A 7 -7.61 18.59 -9.21
CA THR A 7 -8.39 18.09 -10.35
C THR A 7 -7.59 17.93 -11.65
N ILE A 8 -6.65 18.84 -11.94
CA ILE A 8 -5.95 18.84 -13.24
C ILE A 8 -4.45 19.14 -13.15
N LYS A 9 -3.94 19.75 -12.06
CA LYS A 9 -2.54 20.17 -11.97
C LYS A 9 -1.63 19.25 -11.17
N SER A 10 -2.18 18.42 -10.28
CA SER A 10 -1.38 17.48 -9.47
C SER A 10 -1.88 16.06 -9.66
N LEU A 11 -0.97 15.11 -9.47
CA LEU A 11 -1.28 13.69 -9.34
C LEU A 11 -1.49 13.41 -7.86
N VAL A 12 -2.68 12.89 -7.52
CA VAL A 12 -3.02 12.52 -6.16
C VAL A 12 -3.00 11.00 -6.09
N VAL A 13 -2.21 10.44 -5.17
CA VAL A 13 -2.20 9.00 -4.88
C VAL A 13 -2.82 8.83 -3.50
N LEU A 14 -3.91 8.06 -3.43
CA LEU A 14 -4.57 7.71 -2.18
C LEU A 14 -4.34 6.24 -1.84
N ASP A 15 -4.41 5.92 -0.56
CA ASP A 15 -4.45 4.55 -0.07
C ASP A 15 -5.63 3.80 -0.69
N GLY A 16 -5.47 2.50 -0.95
CA GLY A 16 -6.49 1.75 -1.67
C GLY A 16 -7.69 1.34 -0.80
N ASP A 17 -7.64 1.51 0.52
CA ASP A 17 -8.81 1.38 1.39
C ASP A 17 -9.90 2.41 1.09
N VAL A 18 -9.51 3.56 0.51
CA VAL A 18 -10.44 4.55 -0.05
C VAL A 18 -11.34 3.93 -1.12
N ALA A 19 -10.93 2.85 -1.81
CA ALA A 19 -11.76 2.13 -2.78
C ALA A 19 -13.10 1.64 -2.17
N LEU A 20 -13.12 1.33 -0.88
CA LEU A 20 -14.30 0.87 -0.15
C LEU A 20 -15.13 2.01 0.46
N ASP A 21 -14.62 3.24 0.45
CA ASP A 21 -15.38 4.42 0.91
C ASP A 21 -16.51 4.76 -0.07
N ASN A 22 -17.75 4.62 0.40
CA ASN A 22 -18.97 4.83 -0.37
C ASN A 22 -19.62 6.21 -0.11
N SER A 23 -18.95 7.09 0.63
CA SER A 23 -19.38 8.48 0.83
C SER A 23 -19.48 9.22 -0.51
N ASP A 24 -20.36 10.21 -0.59
CA ASP A 24 -20.56 10.99 -1.82
C ASP A 24 -19.29 11.73 -2.25
N ASN A 25 -18.45 12.11 -1.28
CA ASN A 25 -17.16 12.75 -1.54
C ASN A 25 -16.15 11.76 -2.14
N ALA A 26 -16.04 10.55 -1.59
CA ALA A 26 -15.15 9.52 -2.13
C ALA A 26 -15.58 9.08 -3.53
N LYS A 27 -16.89 8.92 -3.77
CA LYS A 27 -17.42 8.61 -5.11
C LYS A 27 -17.09 9.68 -6.15
N LYS A 28 -17.09 10.95 -5.76
CA LYS A 28 -16.68 12.07 -6.63
C LYS A 28 -15.18 12.06 -6.86
N ALA A 29 -14.39 11.90 -5.81
CA ALA A 29 -12.93 11.86 -5.89
C ALA A 29 -12.43 10.73 -6.82
N LYS A 30 -13.00 9.52 -6.71
CA LYS A 30 -12.70 8.35 -7.56
C LYS A 30 -12.92 8.58 -9.06
N LYS A 31 -13.69 9.60 -9.43
CA LYS A 31 -13.96 9.96 -10.84
C LYS A 31 -13.00 11.05 -11.36
N GLU A 32 -12.19 11.64 -10.50
CA GLU A 32 -11.23 12.66 -10.90
C GLU A 32 -10.04 12.02 -11.62
N ARG A 33 -9.67 12.58 -12.78
CA ARG A 33 -8.63 12.02 -13.66
C ARG A 33 -7.21 12.19 -13.12
N SER A 34 -7.05 13.02 -12.10
CA SER A 34 -5.81 13.26 -11.37
C SER A 34 -5.56 12.23 -10.27
N LEU A 35 -6.51 11.33 -9.98
CA LEU A 35 -6.47 10.44 -8.83
C LEU A 35 -6.06 9.01 -9.22
N CYS A 36 -5.05 8.48 -8.53
CA CYS A 36 -4.71 7.06 -8.52
C CYS A 36 -4.95 6.48 -7.13
N LEU A 37 -5.38 5.23 -7.07
CA LEU A 37 -5.44 4.46 -5.82
C LEU A 37 -4.27 3.47 -5.78
N LEU A 38 -3.73 3.22 -4.60
CA LEU A 38 -2.80 2.11 -4.40
C LEU A 38 -3.47 0.75 -4.70
N PRO A 39 -2.71 -0.25 -5.17
CA PRO A 39 -3.26 -1.50 -5.69
C PRO A 39 -3.94 -2.44 -4.67
N SER A 40 -3.84 -2.15 -3.36
CA SER A 40 -4.44 -2.97 -2.30
C SER A 40 -5.57 -2.22 -1.58
N ILE A 41 -6.65 -2.92 -1.27
CA ILE A 41 -7.75 -2.42 -0.42
C ILE A 41 -7.35 -2.26 1.05
N LEU A 42 -6.20 -2.80 1.44
CA LEU A 42 -5.60 -2.58 2.75
C LEU A 42 -4.69 -1.34 2.71
N PRO A 43 -4.65 -0.53 3.77
CA PRO A 43 -3.62 0.50 3.93
C PRO A 43 -2.22 -0.11 3.83
N PRO A 44 -1.19 0.66 3.41
CA PRO A 44 0.16 0.14 3.18
C PRO A 44 0.74 -0.69 4.33
N ASP A 45 0.56 -0.22 5.57
CA ASP A 45 1.06 -0.89 6.79
C ASP A 45 0.36 -2.23 7.05
N GLN A 46 -0.93 -2.34 6.71
CA GLN A 46 -1.72 -3.56 6.84
C GLN A 46 -1.41 -4.55 5.71
N MET A 47 -1.32 -4.05 4.48
CA MET A 47 -0.93 -4.83 3.31
C MET A 47 0.44 -5.48 3.50
N ILE A 48 1.43 -4.71 3.95
CA ILE A 48 2.78 -5.24 4.11
C ILE A 48 2.88 -6.25 5.24
N PHE A 49 2.10 -6.07 6.31
CA PHE A 49 1.99 -7.07 7.36
C PHE A 49 1.41 -8.38 6.82
N GLU A 50 0.26 -8.34 6.13
CA GLU A 50 -0.38 -9.52 5.56
C GLU A 50 0.56 -10.28 4.63
N PHE A 51 1.22 -9.55 3.74
CA PHE A 51 2.21 -10.11 2.82
C PHE A 51 3.32 -10.86 3.55
N LEU A 52 4.00 -10.20 4.50
CA LEU A 52 5.11 -10.79 5.24
C LEU A 52 4.65 -11.96 6.13
N TYR A 53 3.44 -11.90 6.67
CA TYR A 53 2.86 -12.99 7.46
C TYR A 53 2.65 -14.25 6.60
N ASN A 54 2.18 -14.05 5.37
CA ASN A 54 1.86 -15.11 4.42
C ASN A 54 3.09 -15.72 3.72
N LEU A 55 4.26 -15.05 3.75
CA LEU A 55 5.49 -15.63 3.21
C LEU A 55 5.90 -16.91 3.97
N PRO A 56 6.27 -18.01 3.29
CA PRO A 56 6.81 -19.21 3.93
C PRO A 56 8.04 -18.93 4.81
N PRO A 57 8.30 -19.68 5.89
CA PRO A 57 9.49 -19.48 6.74
C PRO A 57 10.83 -19.64 6.01
N ASP A 58 10.85 -20.42 4.94
CA ASP A 58 11.99 -20.70 4.06
C ASP A 58 12.08 -19.77 2.84
N ASP A 59 11.17 -18.79 2.73
CA ASP A 59 11.21 -17.80 1.64
C ASP A 59 12.53 -17.00 1.67
N THR A 60 13.07 -16.76 0.47
CA THR A 60 14.35 -16.06 0.29
C THR A 60 14.40 -14.66 0.89
N TYR A 61 13.25 -14.00 1.06
CA TYR A 61 13.15 -12.69 1.71
C TYR A 61 13.77 -12.67 3.12
N TRP A 62 13.62 -13.76 3.86
CA TRP A 62 14.14 -13.87 5.23
C TRP A 62 15.67 -13.96 5.30
N ASN A 63 16.34 -14.18 4.16
CA ASN A 63 17.79 -14.19 4.06
C ASN A 63 18.34 -12.79 3.74
N ASN A 64 18.39 -11.93 4.76
CA ASN A 64 18.86 -10.54 4.63
C ASN A 64 19.98 -10.19 5.64
N LYS A 65 20.74 -9.13 5.31
CA LYS A 65 21.90 -8.69 6.12
C LYS A 65 21.51 -8.22 7.52
N ASN A 66 20.29 -7.74 7.66
CA ASN A 66 19.75 -7.21 8.90
C ASN A 66 19.24 -8.32 9.86
N ARG A 67 19.35 -9.60 9.46
CA ARG A 67 18.86 -10.76 10.23
C ARG A 67 17.36 -10.66 10.56
N PHE A 68 16.59 -10.01 9.69
CA PHE A 68 15.14 -9.92 9.82
C PHE A 68 14.52 -11.21 9.31
N THR A 69 14.36 -12.17 10.22
CA THR A 69 13.78 -13.49 9.91
C THR A 69 12.28 -13.50 10.19
N LYS A 70 11.57 -14.56 9.74
CA LYS A 70 10.16 -14.75 10.09
C LYS A 70 9.94 -14.75 11.60
N ALA A 71 10.85 -15.34 12.38
CA ALA A 71 10.75 -15.33 13.84
C ALA A 71 10.85 -13.92 14.44
N VAL A 72 11.74 -13.07 13.89
CA VAL A 72 11.83 -11.66 14.30
C VAL A 72 10.55 -10.91 13.94
N PHE A 73 10.04 -11.08 12.72
CA PHE A 73 8.76 -10.52 12.28
C PHE A 73 7.62 -10.91 13.23
N MET A 74 7.45 -12.21 13.49
CA MET A 74 6.40 -12.73 14.39
C MET A 74 6.52 -12.17 15.82
N LYS A 75 7.74 -11.91 16.30
CA LYS A 75 7.97 -11.29 17.60
C LYS A 75 7.50 -9.85 17.63
N ILE A 76 7.87 -9.04 16.63
CA ILE A 76 7.54 -7.61 16.61
C ILE A 76 6.06 -7.34 16.29
N THR A 77 5.36 -8.32 15.71
CA THR A 77 3.93 -8.21 15.38
C THR A 77 3.03 -9.01 16.33
N LYS A 78 3.57 -9.49 17.46
CA LYS A 78 2.84 -10.33 18.42
C LYS A 78 1.52 -9.68 18.89
N ASP A 79 1.53 -8.37 19.09
CA ASP A 79 0.35 -7.64 19.57
C ASP A 79 -0.77 -7.60 18.53
N ILE A 80 -0.43 -7.46 17.24
CA ILE A 80 -1.39 -7.56 16.12
C ILE A 80 -2.01 -8.96 16.12
N ILE A 81 -1.15 -9.99 16.12
CA ILE A 81 -1.57 -11.40 16.04
C ILE A 81 -2.51 -11.75 17.19
N THR A 82 -2.14 -11.36 18.42
CA THR A 82 -2.91 -11.65 19.62
C THR A 82 -4.23 -10.88 19.63
N THR A 83 -4.20 -9.57 19.31
CA THR A 83 -5.40 -8.72 19.38
C THR A 83 -6.43 -9.11 18.32
N LEU A 84 -5.98 -9.38 17.10
CA LEU A 84 -6.86 -9.75 15.99
C LEU A 84 -7.13 -11.27 15.91
N LYS A 85 -6.59 -12.05 16.86
CA LYS A 85 -6.72 -13.51 16.93
C LYS A 85 -6.34 -14.19 15.60
N ILE A 86 -5.23 -13.74 15.03
CA ILE A 86 -4.75 -14.23 13.74
C ILE A 86 -4.28 -15.68 13.91
N GLY A 87 -4.83 -16.57 13.08
CA GLY A 87 -4.53 -18.00 13.06
C GLY A 87 -3.38 -18.35 12.13
N ASN A 88 -3.40 -19.58 11.59
CA ASN A 88 -2.35 -20.06 10.70
C ASN A 88 -2.37 -19.37 9.33
N HIS A 89 -1.20 -19.23 8.71
CA HIS A 89 -1.06 -18.70 7.36
C HIS A 89 -1.52 -19.73 6.29
N PRO A 90 -2.00 -19.29 5.11
CA PRO A 90 -2.23 -17.89 4.74
C PRO A 90 -3.44 -17.28 5.44
N ILE A 91 -3.37 -15.99 5.72
CA ILE A 91 -4.44 -15.22 6.35
C ILE A 91 -5.09 -14.27 5.35
N ASP A 92 -6.36 -13.97 5.62
CA ASP A 92 -7.07 -12.79 5.14
C ASP A 92 -7.17 -11.81 6.32
N LEU A 93 -6.38 -10.74 6.26
CA LEU A 93 -6.30 -9.75 7.31
C LEU A 93 -7.60 -8.92 7.39
N GLN A 94 -8.23 -8.64 6.26
CA GLN A 94 -9.49 -7.90 6.23
C GLN A 94 -10.56 -8.66 7.03
N HIS A 95 -10.68 -9.97 6.79
CA HIS A 95 -11.61 -10.82 7.53
C HIS A 95 -11.36 -10.78 9.05
N SER A 96 -10.08 -10.80 9.45
CA SER A 96 -9.68 -10.72 10.86
C SER A 96 -10.05 -9.37 11.51
N ILE A 97 -9.85 -8.27 10.79
CA ILE A 97 -10.25 -6.92 11.23
C ILE A 97 -11.77 -6.78 11.31
N GLU A 98 -12.51 -7.32 10.35
CA GLU A 98 -13.98 -7.31 10.34
C GLU A 98 -14.56 -8.10 11.51
N ASN A 99 -13.96 -9.26 11.85
CA ASN A 99 -14.35 -10.01 13.03
C ASN A 99 -14.04 -9.27 14.33
N TYR A 100 -12.88 -8.62 14.41
CA TYR A 100 -12.53 -7.78 15.56
C TYR A 100 -13.52 -6.63 15.75
N LYS A 101 -13.90 -5.95 14.64
CA LYS A 101 -14.90 -4.88 14.61
C LYS A 101 -16.25 -5.28 15.20
N LYS A 102 -16.72 -6.52 14.99
CA LYS A 102 -17.99 -7.02 15.57
C LYS A 102 -17.99 -7.00 17.10
N SER A 103 -16.82 -7.13 17.72
CA SER A 103 -16.65 -7.22 19.18
C SER A 103 -16.13 -5.94 19.84
N ASN A 104 -15.56 -5.00 19.07
CA ASN A 104 -14.95 -3.78 19.61
C ASN A 104 -15.43 -2.51 18.88
N LYS A 105 -16.19 -1.66 19.58
CA LYS A 105 -16.70 -0.40 19.03
C LYS A 105 -15.60 0.61 18.67
N ASN A 106 -14.43 0.55 19.32
CA ASN A 106 -13.27 1.40 19.04
C ASN A 106 -12.22 0.69 18.16
N TYR A 107 -12.62 -0.27 17.33
CA TYR A 107 -11.68 -1.08 16.53
C TYR A 107 -10.74 -0.21 15.69
N GLY A 108 -11.23 0.86 15.06
CA GLY A 108 -10.45 1.65 14.12
C GLY A 108 -9.23 2.31 14.76
N GLY A 109 -9.39 2.90 15.94
CA GLY A 109 -8.29 3.51 16.68
C GLY A 109 -7.26 2.48 17.15
N VAL A 110 -7.73 1.32 17.61
CA VAL A 110 -6.85 0.22 18.07
C VAL A 110 -6.07 -0.38 16.91
N VAL A 111 -6.75 -0.78 15.83
CA VAL A 111 -6.14 -1.36 14.62
C VAL A 111 -5.10 -0.39 14.05
N ARG A 112 -5.45 0.87 13.85
CA ARG A 112 -4.51 1.88 13.34
C ARG A 112 -3.26 1.99 14.21
N LYS A 113 -3.42 1.99 15.54
CA LYS A 113 -2.29 2.07 16.46
C LYS A 113 -1.38 0.84 16.33
N LEU A 114 -1.96 -0.37 16.31
CA LEU A 114 -1.18 -1.61 16.21
C LEU A 114 -0.29 -1.65 14.95
N PHE A 115 -0.87 -1.33 13.79
CA PHE A 115 -0.11 -1.33 12.53
C PHE A 115 0.90 -0.18 12.45
N LYS A 116 0.55 0.99 13.00
CA LYS A 116 1.49 2.11 13.12
C LYS A 116 2.68 1.72 14.00
N ASP A 117 2.44 1.14 15.16
CA ASP A 117 3.50 0.76 16.09
C ASP A 117 4.43 -0.28 15.44
N PHE A 118 3.87 -1.26 14.70
CA PHE A 118 4.63 -2.23 13.92
C PHE A 118 5.59 -1.57 12.91
N VAL A 119 5.10 -0.67 12.05
CA VAL A 119 5.97 -0.06 11.01
C VAL A 119 7.02 0.91 11.57
N HIS A 120 6.89 1.30 12.85
CA HIS A 120 7.87 2.10 13.56
C HIS A 120 8.87 1.27 14.38
N THR A 121 8.78 -0.06 14.36
CA THR A 121 9.77 -0.92 15.02
C THR A 121 11.16 -0.76 14.36
N PRO A 122 12.26 -0.71 15.15
CA PRO A 122 13.60 -0.58 14.61
C PRO A 122 13.96 -1.67 13.59
N GLU A 123 13.50 -2.90 13.83
CA GLU A 123 13.75 -4.07 12.98
C GLU A 123 13.11 -3.92 11.60
N PHE A 124 11.85 -3.48 11.55
CA PHE A 124 11.14 -3.23 10.30
C PHE A 124 11.71 -2.00 9.57
N LEU A 125 11.96 -0.90 10.30
CA LEU A 125 12.56 0.31 9.73
C LEU A 125 13.94 0.05 9.12
N ALA A 126 14.73 -0.85 9.71
CA ALA A 126 16.01 -1.25 9.14
C ALA A 126 15.87 -1.97 7.78
N GLN A 127 14.76 -2.69 7.54
CA GLN A 127 14.47 -3.25 6.21
C GLN A 127 14.09 -2.15 5.23
N VAL A 128 13.16 -1.27 5.63
CA VAL A 128 12.63 -0.23 4.75
C VAL A 128 13.72 0.77 4.34
N LYS A 129 14.57 1.18 5.28
CA LYS A 129 15.66 2.15 5.05
C LYS A 129 16.98 1.49 4.61
N GLY A 130 17.01 0.16 4.55
CA GLY A 130 18.19 -0.62 4.22
C GLY A 130 18.48 -0.66 2.72
N ARG A 131 19.06 -1.78 2.26
CA ARG A 131 19.29 -1.99 0.83
C ARG A 131 17.95 -2.14 0.12
N VAL A 132 17.87 -1.62 -1.11
CA VAL A 132 16.66 -1.70 -1.95
C VAL A 132 16.10 -3.12 -2.05
N LYS A 133 16.99 -4.12 -2.20
CA LYS A 133 16.60 -5.54 -2.30
C LYS A 133 16.04 -6.16 -1.01
N ASP A 134 16.33 -5.56 0.15
CA ASP A 134 15.81 -6.04 1.44
C ASP A 134 14.48 -5.33 1.81
N ASN A 135 14.08 -4.31 1.04
CA ASN A 135 12.89 -3.53 1.31
C ASN A 135 11.62 -4.37 1.06
N PRO A 136 10.73 -4.53 2.06
CA PRO A 136 9.57 -5.41 1.96
C PRO A 136 8.59 -4.98 0.86
N TYR A 137 8.43 -3.67 0.62
CA TYR A 137 7.54 -3.15 -0.42
C TYR A 137 8.08 -3.43 -1.83
N ARG A 138 9.41 -3.43 -2.00
CA ARG A 138 10.04 -3.85 -3.27
C ARG A 138 9.79 -5.32 -3.54
N TYR A 139 9.97 -6.15 -2.52
CA TYR A 139 9.68 -7.57 -2.64
C TYR A 139 8.20 -7.85 -2.90
N TRP A 140 7.30 -7.07 -2.29
CA TRP A 140 5.86 -7.13 -2.59
C TRP A 140 5.60 -6.85 -4.08
N VAL A 141 6.19 -5.80 -4.64
CA VAL A 141 6.07 -5.44 -6.08
C VAL A 141 6.57 -6.57 -6.98
N GLU A 142 7.69 -7.21 -6.63
CA GLU A 142 8.24 -8.35 -7.38
C GLU A 142 7.31 -9.57 -7.37
N LYS A 143 6.57 -9.79 -6.27
CA LYS A 143 5.61 -10.90 -6.13
C LYS A 143 4.21 -10.59 -6.65
N HIS A 144 3.90 -9.32 -6.91
CA HIS A 144 2.59 -8.85 -7.41
C HIS A 144 2.79 -8.02 -8.69
N PRO A 145 3.34 -8.61 -9.77
CA PRO A 145 3.65 -7.87 -10.98
C PRO A 145 2.38 -7.32 -11.66
N VAL A 146 1.27 -8.06 -11.63
CA VAL A 146 0.01 -7.65 -12.27
C VAL A 146 -0.55 -6.39 -11.61
N GLU A 147 -0.67 -6.39 -10.29
CA GLU A 147 -1.15 -5.26 -9.50
C GLU A 147 -0.23 -4.04 -9.65
N SER A 148 1.08 -4.30 -9.64
CA SER A 148 2.09 -3.26 -9.79
C SER A 148 2.07 -2.63 -11.18
N ASP A 149 1.92 -3.42 -12.24
CA ASP A 149 1.89 -2.93 -13.62
C ASP A 149 0.58 -2.21 -13.93
N ASN A 150 -0.55 -2.69 -13.38
CA ASN A 150 -1.82 -1.98 -13.44
C ASN A 150 -1.72 -0.60 -12.78
N PHE A 151 -1.08 -0.52 -11.61
CA PHE A 151 -0.84 0.78 -10.95
C PHE A 151 0.05 1.69 -11.80
N LYS A 152 1.18 1.19 -12.33
CA LYS A 152 2.07 1.97 -13.21
C LYS A 152 1.33 2.49 -14.44
N HIS A 153 0.47 1.66 -15.05
CA HIS A 153 -0.32 2.05 -16.21
C HIS A 153 -1.25 3.22 -15.89
N GLU A 154 -2.03 3.11 -14.81
CA GLU A 154 -2.92 4.19 -14.38
C GLU A 154 -2.16 5.46 -13.95
N LEU A 155 -1.01 5.30 -13.30
CA LEU A 155 -0.12 6.40 -12.92
C LEU A 155 0.36 7.17 -14.17
N ILE A 156 0.87 6.46 -15.17
CA ILE A 156 1.37 7.04 -16.42
C ILE A 156 0.23 7.72 -17.18
N LYS A 157 -0.93 7.07 -17.27
CA LYS A 157 -2.12 7.62 -17.92
C LYS A 157 -2.58 8.91 -17.27
N ASN A 158 -2.68 8.95 -15.94
CA ASN A 158 -3.08 10.15 -15.21
C ASN A 158 -2.03 11.26 -15.31
N LEU A 159 -0.74 10.92 -15.28
CA LEU A 159 0.35 11.87 -15.50
C LEU A 159 0.26 12.52 -16.89
N LYS A 160 0.00 11.74 -17.96
CA LYS A 160 -0.21 12.29 -19.31
C LYS A 160 -1.35 13.31 -19.36
N ILE A 161 -2.46 13.01 -18.68
CA ILE A 161 -3.64 13.90 -18.59
C ILE A 161 -3.26 15.20 -17.88
N ILE A 162 -2.54 15.13 -16.77
CA ILE A 162 -2.11 16.31 -15.97
C ILE A 162 -1.14 17.18 -16.76
N MET A 163 -0.14 16.56 -17.40
CA MET A 163 0.87 17.28 -18.17
C MET A 163 0.26 18.01 -19.36
N THR A 164 -0.68 17.37 -20.07
CA THR A 164 -1.35 17.96 -21.23
C THR A 164 -2.35 19.04 -20.80
N ASN A 165 -3.28 18.71 -19.91
CA ASN A 165 -4.43 19.57 -19.60
C ASN A 165 -4.16 20.57 -18.48
N GLY A 166 -3.27 20.24 -17.55
CA GLY A 166 -2.92 21.09 -16.40
C GLY A 166 -1.75 22.02 -16.68
N HIS A 167 -0.79 21.59 -17.51
CA HIS A 167 0.48 22.29 -17.74
C HIS A 167 0.74 22.64 -19.21
N GLY A 168 -0.15 22.26 -20.14
CA GLY A 168 -0.06 22.64 -21.56
C GLY A 168 1.11 22.00 -22.31
N VAL A 169 1.65 20.89 -21.80
CA VAL A 169 2.76 20.18 -22.44
C VAL A 169 2.25 19.39 -23.63
N ASP A 170 2.97 19.46 -24.75
CA ASP A 170 2.63 18.74 -25.97
C ASP A 170 2.64 17.20 -25.77
N SER A 171 1.62 16.55 -26.33
CA SER A 171 1.39 15.11 -26.15
C SER A 171 2.47 14.24 -26.80
N ALA A 172 3.03 14.67 -27.93
CA ALA A 172 4.11 13.94 -28.60
C ALA A 172 5.40 13.99 -27.77
N THR A 173 5.68 15.14 -27.15
CA THR A 173 6.81 15.32 -26.22
C THR A 173 6.70 14.38 -25.02
N ILE A 174 5.52 14.30 -24.40
CA ILE A 174 5.29 13.41 -23.25
C ILE A 174 5.43 11.94 -23.66
N THR A 175 4.87 11.56 -24.81
CA THR A 175 4.90 10.18 -25.29
C THR A 175 6.33 9.75 -25.61
N SER A 176 7.12 10.58 -26.28
CA SER A 176 8.54 10.31 -26.54
C SER A 176 9.33 10.01 -25.26
N TYR A 177 9.13 10.82 -24.22
CA TYR A 177 9.85 10.66 -22.94
C TYR A 177 9.43 9.42 -22.15
N LEU A 178 8.13 9.10 -22.14
CA LEU A 178 7.58 7.99 -21.35
C LEU A 178 7.64 6.64 -22.07
N SER A 179 7.90 6.60 -23.38
CA SER A 179 8.04 5.36 -24.16
C SER A 179 9.48 4.85 -24.20
N GLY A 180 10.44 5.67 -23.78
CA GLY A 180 11.87 5.33 -23.76
C GLY A 180 12.39 4.75 -22.44
N ASN A 181 11.51 4.49 -21.47
CA ASN A 181 11.81 3.86 -20.16
C ASN A 181 10.91 2.64 -19.95
#